data_AF-A0A9E3FK83-F1
#
_entry.id   AF-A0A9E3FK83-F1
#
_cell.length_a   1.000
_cell.length_b   1.000
_cell.length_c   1.000
_cell.angle_alpha   90.00
_cell.angle_beta   90.00
_cell.angle_gamma   90.00
#
_symmetry.space_group_name_H-M   'P 1'
#
loop_
_entity.id
_entity.type
_entity.pdbx_description
1 polymer ?
#
loop_
_entity_poly.entity_id
_entity_poly.type
_entity_poly.pdbx_seq_one_letter_code
_entity_poly.pdbx_strand_id
1 'polypeptide(L)'
;MSDSQNNSGPTAGGGGYDLRHPGLIMKDGDREVHEFKGMWPLKPDADLELMTKTLAFSEYWDPPTMSFPTATTMLGLIRVASWFVCNTAEFGPTLFFISQFDASLEKYFDDFVLNGKNNLMKIWGQCIGCPDGPDATARDIVNYIARGQIKTLASYDAFPSLSNNQIEKQADWYAKTQKFQRAVAKGEGKLEEIVDAFLSELAQPYEHVRSAAAVDTEVAELPQYTDVPERLGVKVAA
;
A
#
# COMPACT_ATOMS: atom_id res chain seq x y z
N MET A 1 27.50 -6.05 -32.41
CA MET A 1 26.84 -6.96 -31.47
C MET A 1 27.63 -6.89 -30.18
N SER A 2 27.19 -6.05 -29.24
CA SER A 2 27.78 -5.92 -27.91
C SER A 2 26.66 -6.21 -26.92
N ASP A 3 26.72 -7.40 -26.34
CA ASP A 3 25.80 -7.86 -25.31
C ASP A 3 26.06 -7.07 -24.01
N SER A 4 25.12 -6.21 -23.63
CA SER A 4 25.05 -5.69 -22.27
C SER A 4 24.26 -6.68 -21.42
N GLN A 5 24.98 -7.55 -20.70
CA GLN A 5 24.41 -8.34 -19.62
C GLN A 5 23.96 -7.38 -18.50
N ASN A 6 22.65 -7.16 -18.41
CA ASN A 6 22.02 -6.54 -17.25
C ASN A 6 22.18 -7.47 -16.06
N ASN A 7 23.17 -7.17 -15.23
CA ASN A 7 23.48 -7.88 -14.01
C ASN A 7 22.49 -7.44 -12.91
N SER A 8 21.30 -8.03 -12.86
CA SER A 8 20.34 -7.89 -11.77
C SER A 8 20.72 -8.83 -10.61
N GLY A 9 21.87 -8.57 -10.00
CA GLY A 9 22.25 -9.17 -8.71
C GLY A 9 21.55 -8.45 -7.55
N PRO A 10 21.29 -9.13 -6.42
CA PRO A 10 20.70 -8.50 -5.25
C PRO A 10 21.69 -7.50 -4.67
N THR A 11 21.39 -6.21 -4.77
CA THR A 11 22.12 -5.16 -4.07
C THR A 11 21.88 -5.34 -2.58
N ALA A 12 22.93 -5.74 -1.85
CA ALA A 12 22.94 -5.77 -0.40
C ALA A 12 22.69 -4.35 0.13
N GLY A 13 21.57 -4.16 0.82
CA GLY A 13 21.15 -2.88 1.38
C GLY A 13 20.12 -3.09 2.47
N GLY A 14 20.51 -3.72 3.58
CA GLY A 14 19.71 -3.74 4.80
C GLY A 14 19.80 -2.37 5.48
N GLY A 15 19.02 -1.41 4.99
CA GLY A 15 18.86 -0.09 5.59
C GLY A 15 17.81 -0.11 6.71
N GLY A 16 18.17 0.46 7.87
CA GLY A 16 17.30 0.90 8.97
C GLY A 16 16.49 -0.15 9.75
N TYR A 17 15.85 -1.08 9.07
CA TYR A 17 14.86 -2.03 9.59
C TYR A 17 15.29 -3.47 9.34
N ASP A 18 14.71 -4.42 10.09
CA ASP A 18 15.01 -5.86 10.02
C ASP A 18 14.48 -6.56 8.74
N LEU A 19 14.79 -5.98 7.58
CA LEU A 19 14.41 -6.46 6.26
C LEU A 19 15.19 -7.72 5.89
N ARG A 20 14.51 -8.69 5.26
CA ARG A 20 15.15 -9.89 4.70
C ARG A 20 15.84 -9.62 3.37
N HIS A 21 15.24 -8.76 2.55
CA HIS A 21 15.67 -8.44 1.20
C HIS A 21 15.23 -7.02 0.80
N PRO A 22 15.88 -6.42 -0.21
CA PRO A 22 15.54 -5.07 -0.67
C PRO A 22 14.14 -4.92 -1.29
N GLY A 23 13.40 -6.03 -1.48
CA GLY A 23 12.14 -6.02 -2.25
C GLY A 23 12.41 -6.10 -3.75
N LEU A 24 11.36 -6.21 -4.57
CA LEU A 24 11.50 -6.05 -6.02
C LEU A 24 11.51 -4.56 -6.37
N ILE A 25 12.36 -4.20 -7.34
CA ILE A 25 12.44 -2.86 -7.90
C ILE A 25 12.11 -2.95 -9.38
N MET A 26 11.00 -2.34 -9.77
CA MET A 26 10.57 -2.22 -11.17
C MET A 26 11.07 -0.88 -11.70
N LYS A 27 11.76 -0.85 -12.84
CA LYS A 27 12.42 0.35 -13.36
C LYS A 27 12.02 0.67 -14.80
N ASP A 28 11.91 1.96 -15.09
CA ASP A 28 11.83 2.52 -16.43
C ASP A 28 12.55 3.87 -16.46
N GLY A 29 13.71 3.93 -17.13
CA GLY A 29 14.65 5.05 -17.02
C GLY A 29 15.13 5.25 -15.58
N ASP A 30 15.02 6.50 -15.09
CA ASP A 30 15.40 6.89 -13.72
C ASP A 30 14.26 6.65 -12.71
N ARG A 31 13.11 6.12 -13.13
CA ARG A 31 11.99 5.84 -12.24
C ARG A 31 12.10 4.44 -11.66
N GLU A 32 11.78 4.34 -10.37
CA GLU A 32 11.75 3.09 -9.63
C GLU A 32 10.43 2.97 -8.88
N VAL A 33 9.85 1.77 -8.95
CA VAL A 33 8.72 1.35 -8.12
C VAL A 33 9.18 0.20 -7.27
N HIS A 34 9.06 0.37 -5.96
CA HIS A 34 9.50 -0.62 -4.99
C HIS A 34 8.30 -1.45 -4.56
N GLU A 35 8.56 -2.70 -4.19
CA GLU A 35 7.55 -3.64 -3.72
C GLU A 35 7.92 -4.19 -2.35
N PHE A 36 6.91 -4.30 -1.50
CA PHE A 36 6.97 -5.01 -0.24
C PHE A 36 5.87 -6.07 -0.19
N LYS A 37 6.26 -7.29 0.14
CA LYS A 37 5.34 -8.39 0.42
C LYS A 37 5.69 -9.03 1.75
N GLY A 38 4.68 -9.24 2.58
CA GLY A 38 4.84 -9.90 3.87
C GLY A 38 3.65 -10.75 4.25
N MET A 39 3.86 -11.62 5.23
CA MET A 39 2.78 -12.36 5.88
C MET A 39 3.03 -12.60 7.37
N TRP A 40 1.95 -12.70 8.14
CA TRP A 40 1.96 -12.86 9.59
C TRP A 40 0.78 -13.74 10.05
N PRO A 41 1.02 -14.84 10.80
CA PRO A 41 -0.02 -15.64 11.41
C PRO A 41 -0.92 -14.81 12.30
N LEU A 42 -2.23 -15.01 12.19
CA LEU A 42 -3.19 -14.38 13.06
C LEU A 42 -3.24 -15.08 14.42
N LYS A 43 -3.57 -14.31 15.47
CA LYS A 43 -3.92 -14.88 16.76
C LYS A 43 -5.17 -15.76 16.62
N PRO A 44 -5.34 -16.81 17.45
CA PRO A 44 -6.54 -17.65 17.41
C PRO A 44 -7.85 -16.89 17.61
N ASP A 45 -7.79 -15.77 18.32
CA ASP A 45 -8.90 -14.86 18.64
C ASP A 45 -8.85 -13.56 17.83
N ALA A 46 -8.13 -13.54 16.70
CA ALA A 46 -8.00 -12.35 15.86
C ALA A 46 -9.37 -11.81 15.41
N ASP A 47 -9.58 -10.51 15.63
CA ASP A 47 -10.82 -9.82 15.27
C ASP A 47 -10.74 -9.32 13.82
N LEU A 48 -11.18 -10.16 12.88
CA LEU A 48 -11.22 -9.83 11.46
C LEU A 48 -12.19 -8.70 11.13
N GLU A 49 -13.25 -8.52 11.91
CA GLU A 49 -14.21 -7.43 11.72
C GLU A 49 -13.57 -6.09 12.10
N LEU A 50 -12.80 -6.04 13.19
CA LEU A 50 -12.02 -4.88 13.58
C LEU A 50 -10.94 -4.53 12.55
N MET A 51 -10.20 -5.52 12.04
CA MET A 51 -9.22 -5.28 10.97
C MET A 51 -9.90 -4.69 9.73
N THR A 52 -11.03 -5.28 9.35
CA THR A 52 -11.84 -4.83 8.22
C THR A 52 -12.31 -3.39 8.43
N LYS A 53 -12.92 -3.06 9.58
CA LYS A 53 -13.37 -1.70 9.89
C LYS A 53 -12.22 -0.68 9.94
N THR A 54 -11.04 -1.12 10.37
CA THR A 54 -9.84 -0.28 10.40
C THR A 54 -9.36 0.03 8.99
N LEU A 55 -9.42 -0.91 8.05
CA LEU A 55 -8.99 -0.73 6.65
C LEU A 55 -10.08 -0.10 5.77
N ALA A 56 -11.34 -0.41 6.03
CA ALA A 56 -12.51 0.09 5.30
C ALA A 56 -12.80 1.55 5.63
N PHE A 57 -13.51 2.22 4.73
CA PHE A 57 -13.93 3.60 4.91
C PHE A 57 -14.96 3.70 6.06
N SER A 58 -14.49 3.99 7.28
CA SER A 58 -15.30 4.55 8.38
C SER A 58 -14.41 5.29 9.39
N GLU A 59 -15.03 6.19 10.16
CA GLU A 59 -14.49 7.32 10.92
C GLU A 59 -13.59 6.99 12.13
N TYR A 60 -12.83 5.89 12.12
CA TYR A 60 -12.13 5.39 13.31
C TYR A 60 -10.59 5.43 13.18
N TRP A 61 -10.03 6.61 12.89
CA TRP A 61 -8.63 6.94 13.17
C TRP A 61 -8.56 7.77 14.47
N ASP A 62 -7.47 7.68 15.24
CA ASP A 62 -7.24 8.55 16.40
C ASP A 62 -5.95 9.37 16.20
N PRO A 63 -6.01 10.72 16.20
CA PRO A 63 -7.23 11.55 16.32
C PRO A 63 -8.14 11.49 15.06
N PRO A 64 -9.45 11.77 15.21
CA PRO A 64 -10.54 11.34 14.31
C PRO A 64 -10.73 12.20 13.07
N THR A 65 -9.67 12.81 12.53
CA THR A 65 -9.83 13.75 11.41
C THR A 65 -9.81 13.09 10.03
N MET A 66 -9.32 11.85 9.88
CA MET A 66 -9.12 11.23 8.55
C MET A 66 -9.32 9.70 8.60
N SER A 67 -9.99 9.10 7.61
CA SER A 67 -10.13 7.64 7.50
C SER A 67 -8.83 6.95 7.06
N PHE A 68 -8.71 5.62 7.25
CA PHE A 68 -7.51 4.89 6.83
C PHE A 68 -7.13 5.12 5.37
N PRO A 69 -8.05 4.98 4.40
CA PRO A 69 -7.79 5.31 3.00
C PRO A 69 -7.37 6.77 2.79
N THR A 70 -8.00 7.73 3.48
CA THR A 70 -7.65 9.15 3.33
C THR A 70 -6.21 9.42 3.78
N ALA A 71 -5.79 8.83 4.90
CA ALA A 71 -4.43 9.02 5.40
C ALA A 71 -3.39 8.13 4.71
N THR A 72 -3.73 6.95 4.18
CA THR A 72 -2.84 6.21 3.25
C THR A 72 -2.68 6.96 1.93
N THR A 73 -3.71 7.68 1.46
CA THR A 73 -3.58 8.59 0.30
C THR A 73 -2.59 9.71 0.60
N MET A 74 -2.55 10.21 1.84
CA MET A 74 -1.54 11.21 2.26
C MET A 74 -0.12 10.64 2.38
N LEU A 75 0.05 9.31 2.44
CA LEU A 75 1.39 8.72 2.35
C LEU A 75 1.99 8.89 0.95
N GLY A 76 1.22 9.38 -0.03
CA GLY A 76 1.63 10.01 -1.30
C GLY A 76 2.44 9.14 -2.27
N LEU A 77 2.91 8.00 -1.79
CA LEU A 77 3.91 7.15 -2.41
C LEU A 77 3.34 5.79 -2.72
N ILE A 78 2.25 5.37 -2.06
CA ILE A 78 1.61 4.07 -2.29
C ILE A 78 0.86 4.09 -3.61
N ARG A 79 1.25 3.22 -4.54
CA ARG A 79 0.50 2.91 -5.76
C ARG A 79 -0.57 1.86 -5.52
N VAL A 80 -0.20 0.81 -4.78
CA VAL A 80 -1.07 -0.31 -4.43
C VAL A 80 -0.79 -0.71 -3.00
N ALA A 81 -1.84 -1.05 -2.26
CA ALA A 81 -1.76 -1.73 -0.99
C ALA A 81 -2.91 -2.73 -0.91
N SER A 82 -2.60 -3.99 -0.65
CA SER A 82 -3.56 -5.08 -0.58
C SER A 82 -3.30 -5.88 0.68
N TRP A 83 -4.34 -5.96 1.51
CA TRP A 83 -4.39 -6.84 2.67
C TRP A 83 -5.36 -7.97 2.34
N PHE A 84 -4.95 -9.20 2.62
CA PHE A 84 -5.85 -10.34 2.52
C PHE A 84 -5.51 -11.35 3.59
N VAL A 85 -6.52 -12.07 4.06
CA VAL A 85 -6.35 -13.18 5.00
C VAL A 85 -6.61 -14.46 4.24
N CYS A 86 -5.74 -15.44 4.41
CA CYS A 86 -5.97 -16.78 3.90
C CYS A 86 -5.49 -17.81 4.91
N ASN A 87 -6.07 -19.01 4.81
CA ASN A 87 -5.62 -20.15 5.60
C ASN A 87 -4.40 -20.77 4.94
N THR A 88 -3.30 -20.78 5.69
CA THR A 88 -2.06 -21.47 5.35
C THR A 88 -2.07 -22.83 6.04
N ALA A 89 -1.55 -23.87 5.38
CA ALA A 89 -1.51 -25.21 5.96
C ALA A 89 -0.67 -25.28 7.24
N GLU A 90 0.34 -24.42 7.35
CA GLU A 90 1.34 -24.46 8.42
C GLU A 90 0.96 -23.59 9.64
N PHE A 91 0.12 -22.56 9.44
CA PHE A 91 -0.19 -21.56 10.48
C PHE A 91 -1.66 -21.20 10.60
N GLY A 92 -2.53 -21.85 9.82
CA GLY A 92 -3.95 -21.51 9.76
C GLY A 92 -4.14 -20.07 9.25
N PRO A 93 -5.10 -19.31 9.81
CA PRO A 93 -5.40 -17.95 9.37
C PRO A 93 -4.16 -17.06 9.42
N THR A 94 -3.82 -16.44 8.28
CA THR A 94 -2.62 -15.62 8.13
C THR A 94 -2.95 -14.35 7.35
N LEU A 95 -2.48 -13.21 7.85
CA LEU A 95 -2.53 -11.94 7.15
C LEU A 95 -1.40 -11.88 6.11
N PHE A 96 -1.74 -11.48 4.90
CA PHE A 96 -0.80 -11.10 3.85
C PHE A 96 -0.96 -9.62 3.54
N PHE A 97 0.18 -8.99 3.26
CA PHE A 97 0.24 -7.60 2.82
C PHE A 97 1.13 -7.48 1.60
N ILE A 98 0.63 -6.84 0.55
CA ILE A 98 1.38 -6.49 -0.65
C ILE A 98 1.26 -4.98 -0.82
N SER A 99 2.37 -4.29 -1.04
CA SER A 99 2.35 -2.88 -1.41
C SER A 99 3.39 -2.55 -2.46
N GLN A 100 3.02 -1.65 -3.37
CA GLN A 100 3.91 -1.03 -4.34
C GLN A 100 3.93 0.48 -4.08
N PHE A 101 5.11 1.10 -4.17
CA PHE A 101 5.26 2.51 -3.84
C PHE A 101 6.45 3.19 -4.55
N ASP A 102 6.36 4.52 -4.67
CA ASP A 102 7.32 5.44 -5.32
C ASP A 102 8.39 5.98 -4.36
N ALA A 103 8.95 5.13 -3.51
CA ALA A 103 9.97 5.51 -2.54
C ALA A 103 10.91 4.36 -2.22
N SER A 104 12.02 4.64 -1.52
CA SER A 104 12.83 3.58 -0.94
C SER A 104 12.03 2.84 0.14
N LEU A 105 12.31 1.56 0.30
CA LEU A 105 11.70 0.72 1.33
C LEU A 105 11.90 1.27 2.76
N GLU A 106 13.04 1.89 3.03
CA GLU A 106 13.30 2.57 4.31
C GLU A 106 12.39 3.78 4.51
N LYS A 107 12.28 4.66 3.49
CA LYS A 107 11.37 5.81 3.55
C LYS A 107 9.92 5.37 3.74
N TYR A 108 9.51 4.32 3.03
CA TYR A 108 8.17 3.74 3.16
C TYR A 108 7.87 3.30 4.60
N PHE A 109 8.83 2.66 5.26
CA PHE A 109 8.70 2.25 6.66
C PHE A 109 8.80 3.40 7.66
N ASP A 110 9.60 4.42 7.39
CA ASP A 110 9.57 5.65 8.18
C ASP A 110 8.19 6.32 8.12
N ASP A 111 7.56 6.35 6.95
CA ASP A 111 6.20 6.86 6.78
C ASP A 111 5.18 5.99 7.57
N PHE A 112 5.39 4.68 7.68
CA PHE A 112 4.60 3.82 8.58
C PHE A 112 4.80 4.16 10.06
N VAL A 113 6.03 4.44 10.49
CA VAL A 113 6.32 4.89 11.86
C VAL A 113 5.59 6.20 12.17
N LEU A 114 5.58 7.15 11.22
CA LEU A 114 4.89 8.43 11.35
C LEU A 114 3.37 8.29 11.49
N ASN A 115 2.76 7.24 10.94
CA ASN A 115 1.34 6.93 11.13
C ASN A 115 0.97 6.47 12.54
N GLY A 116 1.96 6.25 13.40
CA GLY A 116 1.78 6.03 14.82
C GLY A 116 1.47 4.58 15.21
N LYS A 117 1.94 4.22 16.41
CA LYS A 117 1.79 2.90 17.04
C LYS A 117 0.36 2.38 17.00
N ASN A 118 -0.60 3.22 17.36
CA ASN A 118 -2.00 2.81 17.56
C ASN A 118 -2.64 2.27 16.27
N ASN A 119 -2.31 2.85 15.11
CA ASN A 119 -2.92 2.42 13.85
C ASN A 119 -2.29 1.12 13.34
N LEU A 120 -0.98 0.99 13.45
CA LEU A 120 -0.30 -0.27 13.12
C LEU A 120 -0.78 -1.41 14.03
N MET A 121 -1.03 -1.14 15.32
CA MET A 121 -1.57 -2.12 16.28
C MET A 121 -2.97 -2.60 15.94
N LYS A 122 -3.84 -1.78 15.34
CA LYS A 122 -5.18 -2.21 14.95
C LYS A 122 -5.16 -3.33 13.89
N ILE A 123 -4.12 -3.38 13.07
CA ILE A 123 -3.94 -4.40 12.02
C ILE A 123 -2.97 -5.49 12.49
N TRP A 124 -1.70 -5.16 12.69
CA TRP A 124 -0.68 -6.15 13.05
C TRP A 124 -0.77 -6.62 14.49
N GLY A 125 -1.44 -5.89 15.39
CA GLY A 125 -1.71 -6.36 16.75
C GLY A 125 -2.64 -7.58 16.82
N GLN A 126 -3.34 -7.91 15.72
CA GLN A 126 -4.09 -9.16 15.56
C GLN A 126 -3.19 -10.35 15.15
N CYS A 127 -1.92 -10.10 14.88
CA CYS A 127 -0.95 -11.12 14.48
C CYS A 127 -0.13 -11.62 15.67
N ILE A 128 0.29 -12.89 15.61
CA ILE A 128 1.10 -13.54 16.65
C ILE A 128 2.47 -12.85 16.73
N GLY A 129 2.88 -12.50 17.95
CA GLY A 129 4.20 -11.94 18.22
C GLY A 129 4.38 -10.47 17.83
N CYS A 130 3.32 -9.78 17.39
CA CYS A 130 3.36 -8.34 17.23
C CYS A 130 3.62 -7.68 18.59
N PRO A 131 4.62 -6.78 18.71
CA PRO A 131 4.90 -6.07 19.96
C PRO A 131 3.67 -5.34 20.48
N ASP A 132 3.35 -5.52 21.75
CA ASP A 132 2.21 -4.90 22.43
C ASP A 132 2.60 -4.28 23.78
N GLY A 133 1.63 -3.75 24.52
CA GLY A 133 1.85 -3.11 25.82
C GLY A 133 2.30 -1.65 25.75
N PRO A 134 2.46 -0.98 26.91
CA PRO A 134 2.72 0.46 26.98
C PRO A 134 4.08 0.86 26.38
N ASP A 135 5.10 0.01 26.53
CA ASP A 135 6.48 0.31 26.15
C ASP A 135 6.79 0.03 24.67
N ALA A 136 5.93 -0.72 23.96
CA ALA A 136 6.12 -0.95 22.53
C ALA A 136 6.08 0.37 21.75
N THR A 137 7.00 0.56 20.81
CA THR A 137 7.06 1.75 19.95
C THR A 137 6.51 1.44 18.56
N ALA A 138 6.20 2.49 17.79
CA ALA A 138 5.87 2.33 16.37
C ALA A 138 7.03 1.67 15.59
N ARG A 139 8.29 1.97 15.95
CA ARG A 139 9.49 1.35 15.37
C ARG A 139 9.53 -0.15 15.63
N ASP A 140 9.16 -0.60 16.84
CA ASP A 140 9.14 -2.03 17.17
C ASP A 140 8.13 -2.78 16.30
N ILE A 141 6.95 -2.20 16.10
CA ILE A 141 5.93 -2.78 15.23
C ILE A 141 6.39 -2.79 13.77
N VAL A 142 7.01 -1.71 13.28
CA VAL A 142 7.54 -1.69 11.90
C VAL A 142 8.68 -2.69 11.71
N ASN A 143 9.54 -2.91 12.72
CA ASN A 143 10.52 -4.00 12.69
C ASN A 143 9.85 -5.37 12.62
N TYR A 144 8.77 -5.59 13.37
CA TYR A 144 7.97 -6.81 13.28
C TYR A 144 7.36 -6.99 11.87
N ILE A 145 6.85 -5.92 11.27
CA ILE A 145 6.36 -5.93 9.88
C ILE A 145 7.50 -6.31 8.92
N ALA A 146 8.66 -5.66 9.03
CA ALA A 146 9.83 -5.95 8.20
C ALA A 146 10.28 -7.42 8.28
N ARG A 147 10.23 -8.03 9.47
CA ARG A 147 10.60 -9.45 9.66
C ARG A 147 9.67 -10.43 8.95
N GLY A 148 8.39 -10.08 8.80
CA GLY A 148 7.39 -10.86 8.07
C GLY A 148 7.57 -10.84 6.54
N GLN A 149 8.59 -10.16 6.02
CA GLN A 149 8.85 -10.05 4.60
C GLN A 149 9.11 -11.41 3.93
N ILE A 150 8.50 -11.60 2.76
CA ILE A 150 8.57 -12.82 1.95
C ILE A 150 9.02 -12.52 0.52
N LYS A 151 9.62 -13.51 -0.15
CA LYS A 151 10.18 -13.31 -1.49
C LYS A 151 9.08 -13.25 -2.54
N THR A 152 9.15 -12.24 -3.40
CA THR A 152 8.28 -12.12 -4.57
C THR A 152 8.94 -12.74 -5.79
N LEU A 153 8.22 -13.64 -6.48
CA LEU A 153 8.71 -14.31 -7.69
C LEU A 153 8.77 -13.36 -8.89
N ALA A 154 7.68 -12.62 -9.10
CA ALA A 154 7.55 -11.60 -10.13
C ALA A 154 6.56 -10.53 -9.67
N SER A 155 6.81 -9.28 -10.06
CA SER A 155 5.89 -8.15 -9.89
C SER A 155 5.81 -7.42 -11.22
N TYR A 156 4.61 -6.93 -11.54
CA TYR A 156 4.35 -6.15 -12.74
C TYR A 156 3.74 -4.81 -12.33
N ASP A 157 4.29 -3.73 -12.88
CA ASP A 157 3.70 -2.41 -12.86
C ASP A 157 3.44 -2.03 -14.33
N ALA A 158 2.22 -1.60 -14.63
CA ALA A 158 1.81 -1.29 -16.00
C ALA A 158 2.41 0.04 -16.50
N PHE A 159 2.75 0.95 -15.57
CA PHE A 159 3.20 2.31 -15.85
C PHE A 159 4.36 2.71 -14.93
N PRO A 160 5.49 1.97 -14.93
CA PRO A 160 6.60 2.25 -14.02
C PRO A 160 7.23 3.64 -14.24
N SER A 161 7.09 4.20 -15.45
CA SER A 161 7.55 5.55 -15.78
C SER A 161 6.70 6.70 -15.19
N LEU A 162 5.50 6.42 -14.68
CA LEU A 162 4.61 7.43 -14.09
C LEU A 162 4.57 7.29 -12.58
N SER A 163 5.02 8.31 -11.83
CA SER A 163 4.80 8.37 -10.38
C SER A 163 3.34 8.59 -10.03
N ASN A 164 2.92 8.28 -8.80
CA ASN A 164 1.57 8.51 -8.29
C ASN A 164 1.08 9.96 -8.52
N ASN A 165 1.92 10.96 -8.25
CA ASN A 165 1.61 12.37 -8.54
C ASN A 165 1.32 12.66 -10.03
N GLN A 166 1.98 11.94 -10.93
CA GLN A 166 1.74 12.08 -12.38
C GLN A 166 0.43 11.40 -12.78
N ILE A 167 0.12 10.24 -12.18
CA ILE A 167 -1.11 9.50 -12.40
C ILE A 167 -2.31 10.33 -11.94
N GLU A 168 -2.27 10.89 -10.72
CA GLU A 168 -3.36 11.72 -10.17
C GLU A 168 -3.59 12.97 -11.01
N LYS A 169 -2.51 13.66 -11.43
CA LYS A 169 -2.60 14.81 -12.32
C LYS A 169 -3.23 14.45 -13.67
N GLN A 170 -2.89 13.30 -14.26
CA GLN A 170 -3.49 12.85 -15.52
C GLN A 170 -4.99 12.52 -15.36
N ALA A 171 -5.37 11.88 -14.26
CA ALA A 171 -6.77 11.57 -13.96
C ALA A 171 -7.62 12.84 -13.81
N ASP A 172 -7.12 13.84 -13.07
CA ASP A 172 -7.76 15.16 -12.91
C ASP A 172 -7.91 15.89 -14.26
N TRP A 173 -6.84 15.93 -15.06
CA TRP A 173 -6.88 16.55 -16.39
C TRP A 173 -7.88 15.88 -17.32
N TYR A 174 -7.96 14.54 -17.29
CA TYR A 174 -8.95 13.80 -18.06
C TYR A 174 -10.37 14.18 -17.66
N ALA A 175 -10.67 14.26 -16.35
CA ALA A 175 -11.98 14.66 -15.85
C ALA A 175 -12.36 16.10 -16.25
N LYS A 176 -11.45 17.06 -16.07
CA LYS A 176 -11.64 18.46 -16.48
C LYS A 176 -11.88 18.59 -17.99
N THR A 177 -11.12 17.85 -18.80
CA THR A 177 -11.28 17.84 -20.26
C THR A 177 -12.63 17.25 -20.68
N GLN A 178 -13.07 16.16 -20.05
CA GLN A 178 -14.40 15.57 -20.30
C GLN A 178 -15.53 16.55 -19.97
N LYS A 179 -15.42 17.30 -18.88
CA LYS A 179 -16.39 18.35 -18.51
C LYS A 179 -16.45 19.45 -19.57
N PHE A 180 -15.28 19.95 -20.00
CA PHE A 180 -15.20 20.94 -21.08
C PHE A 180 -15.85 20.43 -22.37
N GLN A 181 -15.52 19.21 -22.82
CA GLN A 181 -16.10 18.61 -24.02
C GLN A 181 -17.62 18.52 -23.96
N ARG A 182 -18.18 18.16 -22.79
CA ARG A 182 -19.64 18.10 -22.58
C ARG A 182 -20.30 19.48 -22.63
N ALA A 183 -19.69 20.51 -22.03
CA ALA A 183 -20.22 21.88 -22.05
C ALA A 183 -20.27 22.42 -23.48
N VAL A 184 -19.19 22.23 -24.25
CA VAL A 184 -19.12 22.60 -25.67
C VAL A 184 -20.19 21.86 -26.48
N ALA A 185 -20.34 20.54 -26.30
CA ALA A 185 -21.28 19.72 -27.07
C ALA A 185 -22.75 20.10 -26.84
N LYS A 186 -23.12 20.56 -25.63
CA LYS A 186 -24.48 20.97 -25.31
C LYS A 186 -24.82 22.40 -25.75
N GLY A 187 -23.83 23.19 -26.19
CA GLY A 187 -24.01 24.62 -26.44
C GLY A 187 -24.37 25.40 -25.18
N GLU A 188 -23.92 24.94 -24.00
CA GLU A 188 -24.17 25.61 -22.72
C GLU A 188 -23.32 26.90 -22.63
N GLY A 189 -23.84 28.04 -23.10
CA GLY A 189 -23.20 29.36 -22.94
C GLY A 189 -22.32 29.79 -24.12
N LYS A 190 -21.52 30.86 -23.94
CA LYS A 190 -20.58 31.34 -24.97
C LYS A 190 -19.29 30.53 -24.95
N LEU A 191 -18.74 30.22 -26.12
CA LEU A 191 -17.54 29.40 -26.25
C LEU A 191 -16.34 30.00 -25.49
N GLU A 192 -16.15 31.31 -25.57
CA GLU A 192 -15.07 32.01 -24.87
C GLU A 192 -15.18 31.83 -23.36
N GLU A 193 -16.40 31.96 -22.81
CA GLU A 193 -16.67 31.77 -21.38
C GLU A 193 -16.37 30.32 -20.93
N ILE A 194 -16.70 29.33 -21.77
CA ILE A 194 -16.41 27.91 -21.51
C ILE A 194 -14.90 27.62 -21.56
N VAL A 195 -14.18 28.22 -22.49
CA VAL A 195 -12.71 28.09 -22.60
C VAL A 195 -12.02 28.75 -21.41
N ASP A 196 -12.40 29.97 -21.04
CA ASP A 196 -11.85 30.67 -19.88
C ASP A 196 -12.10 29.90 -18.58
N ALA A 197 -13.29 29.31 -18.44
CA ALA A 197 -13.60 28.42 -17.31
C ALA A 197 -12.70 27.18 -17.30
N PHE A 198 -12.49 26.52 -18.45
CA PHE A 198 -11.61 25.35 -18.53
C PHE A 198 -10.15 25.68 -18.20
N LEU A 199 -9.61 26.79 -18.73
CA LEU A 199 -8.26 27.24 -18.41
C LEU A 199 -8.11 27.59 -16.93
N SER A 200 -9.14 28.21 -16.34
CA SER A 200 -9.19 28.49 -14.91
C SER A 200 -9.21 27.21 -14.06
N GLU A 201 -9.94 26.18 -14.50
CA GLU A 201 -9.97 24.86 -13.85
C GLU A 201 -8.64 24.10 -13.98
N LEU A 202 -7.98 24.18 -15.15
CA LEU A 202 -6.64 23.59 -15.34
C LEU A 202 -5.57 24.27 -14.48
N ALA A 203 -5.74 25.55 -14.18
CA ALA A 203 -4.82 26.29 -13.31
C ALA A 203 -4.96 25.94 -11.82
N GLN A 204 -6.08 25.32 -11.41
CA GLN A 204 -6.24 24.82 -10.05
C GLN A 204 -5.33 23.62 -9.80
N PRO A 205 -4.87 23.41 -8.55
CA PRO A 205 -4.25 22.15 -8.15
C PRO A 205 -5.12 20.96 -8.58
N TYR A 206 -4.46 19.84 -8.91
CA TYR A 206 -5.20 18.62 -9.21
C TYR A 206 -5.88 18.12 -7.94
N GLU A 207 -7.08 17.55 -8.08
CA GLU A 207 -7.75 16.90 -6.97
C GLU A 207 -7.12 15.52 -6.72
N HIS A 208 -6.68 15.26 -5.48
CA HIS A 208 -6.17 13.93 -5.12
C HIS A 208 -7.26 12.88 -5.26
N VAL A 209 -6.96 11.79 -5.95
CA VAL A 209 -7.86 10.63 -6.02
C VAL A 209 -7.80 9.93 -4.67
N ARG A 210 -8.91 9.94 -3.93
CA ARG A 210 -8.99 9.24 -2.65
C ARG A 210 -8.87 7.73 -2.89
N SER A 211 -7.98 7.06 -2.17
CA SER A 211 -7.96 5.59 -2.16
C SER A 211 -9.28 5.04 -1.61
N ALA A 212 -9.65 3.84 -2.06
CA ALA A 212 -10.81 3.11 -1.60
C ALA A 212 -10.40 1.67 -1.26
N ALA A 213 -11.03 1.11 -0.24
CA ALA A 213 -10.89 -0.30 0.11
C ALA A 213 -12.22 -1.02 -0.20
N ALA A 214 -12.13 -2.23 -0.76
CA ALA A 214 -13.26 -3.12 -0.94
C ALA A 214 -13.04 -4.38 -0.09
N VAL A 215 -14.12 -4.92 0.48
CA VAL A 215 -14.08 -6.08 1.35
C VAL A 215 -14.78 -7.24 0.63
N ASP A 216 -14.09 -8.37 0.54
CA ASP A 216 -14.71 -9.65 0.23
C ASP A 216 -14.96 -10.38 1.57
N THR A 217 -16.22 -10.39 2.01
CA THR A 217 -16.62 -10.97 3.30
C THR A 217 -16.66 -12.50 3.29
N GLU A 218 -16.53 -13.14 2.12
CA GLU A 218 -16.57 -14.59 1.95
C GLU A 218 -15.15 -15.22 1.93
N VAL A 219 -14.10 -14.38 1.94
CA VAL A 219 -12.68 -14.81 1.81
C VAL A 219 -12.20 -15.76 2.91
N ALA A 220 -12.87 -15.77 4.08
CA ALA A 220 -12.55 -16.66 5.20
C ALA A 220 -12.70 -18.16 4.87
N GLU A 221 -13.34 -18.49 3.74
CA GLU A 221 -13.62 -19.86 3.32
C GLU A 221 -12.65 -20.41 2.24
N LEU A 222 -11.59 -19.66 1.89
CA LEU A 222 -10.70 -19.99 0.74
C LEU A 222 -9.21 -20.25 1.12
N PRO A 223 -8.54 -21.29 0.57
CA PRO A 223 -7.16 -21.67 0.96
C PRO A 223 -6.02 -21.02 0.14
N GLN A 224 -4.89 -20.61 0.77
CA GLN A 224 -3.64 -20.15 0.07
C GLN A 224 -2.33 -20.24 0.94
N TYR A 225 -1.26 -20.84 0.36
CA TYR A 225 0.24 -20.82 0.55
C TYR A 225 0.94 -20.96 1.94
N THR A 226 2.15 -21.58 2.01
CA THR A 226 2.59 -22.43 3.14
C THR A 226 4.08 -22.43 3.60
N ASP A 227 4.87 -21.33 3.65
CA ASP A 227 6.33 -21.48 3.94
C ASP A 227 7.06 -20.38 4.76
N VAL A 228 6.38 -19.54 5.55
CA VAL A 228 7.03 -18.32 6.11
C VAL A 228 7.19 -18.32 7.64
N PRO A 229 6.24 -18.80 8.44
CA PRO A 229 6.36 -18.62 9.90
C PRO A 229 7.38 -19.45 10.68
N GLU A 230 8.17 -20.32 10.03
CA GLU A 230 9.48 -20.75 10.56
C GLU A 230 10.38 -19.55 10.89
N ARG A 231 10.20 -18.42 10.18
CA ARG A 231 10.95 -17.16 10.41
C ARG A 231 10.36 -16.24 11.46
N LEU A 232 9.11 -16.47 11.88
CA LEU A 232 8.43 -15.65 12.89
C LEU A 232 8.54 -16.26 14.30
N GLY A 233 9.26 -17.38 14.45
CA GLY A 233 9.41 -18.08 15.73
C GLY A 233 8.10 -18.71 16.24
N VAL A 234 7.13 -18.90 15.35
CA VAL A 234 5.84 -19.50 15.67
C VAL A 234 5.98 -21.01 15.53
N LYS A 235 5.68 -21.76 16.59
CA LYS A 235 5.66 -23.23 16.51
C LYS A 235 4.56 -23.66 15.54
N VAL A 236 4.96 -24.42 14.53
CA VAL A 236 4.04 -25.13 13.62
C VAL A 236 3.13 -26.03 14.48
N ALA A 237 1.82 -25.95 14.28
CA ALA A 237 0.89 -26.89 14.89
C ALA A 237 1.11 -28.27 14.26
N ALA A 238 1.30 -29.30 15.09
CA ALA A 238 1.53 -30.68 14.66
C ALA A 238 0.27 -31.31 14.05
#